data_AF-A0A1V5H3V0-F1
#
_entry.id   AF-A0A1V5H3V0-F1
#
_cell.length_a   1.000
_cell.length_b   1.000
_cell.length_c   1.000
_cell.angle_alpha   90.00
_cell.angle_beta   90.00
_cell.angle_gamma   90.00
#
_symmetry.space_group_name_H-M   'P 1'
#
loop_
_entity.id
_entity.type
_entity.pdbx_description
1 polymer ?
#
loop_
_entity_poly.entity_id
_entity_poly.type
_entity_poly.pdbx_seq_one_letter_code
_entity_poly.pdbx_strand_id
1 'polypeptide(L)'
;MNVRRTTERTWVEGVKGFNPGDYASSVHGSQARILQAIGDPLSYDDLICYGGFAFRVGVHTAFCPSAGHPCCGFMCVDGSNRALPWKTKLFDAFPGSKPKEDRAAFEAEACAAIKASIDRGVPVHYGSEEDGLIIGYADEGRRWWCIHPYHKWGSEAFWHDQAEGFAGGKWPWGIVVWTEPKPAAERVPDRDLTLAALRQAVEMWKTAKRGDYFVGEAAYAHWLKWLRDVDSGAVADPKPGMQGNGWCYDVLIHSRRIAGRWLKQKAETFTGEAAPHLRAAADHYARIAELCMKDLNCSWELTPGPDKWTSPMRQQQTARLEAAREHDRAAIAAIENALAAVP
;
A
#
# COMPACT_ATOMS: atom_id res chain seq x y z
N MET A 1 -6.12 -2.46 -28.37
CA MET A 1 -5.81 -3.48 -27.35
C MET A 1 -4.36 -3.92 -27.52
N ASN A 2 -3.57 -3.92 -26.45
CA ASN A 2 -2.12 -4.15 -26.50
C ASN A 2 -1.74 -5.63 -26.30
N VAL A 3 -2.56 -6.58 -26.76
CA VAL A 3 -2.28 -8.01 -26.56
C VAL A 3 -1.40 -8.54 -27.68
N ARG A 4 -0.26 -9.14 -27.32
CA ARG A 4 0.64 -9.84 -28.23
C ARG A 4 0.51 -11.34 -28.05
N ARG A 5 0.67 -12.07 -29.16
CA ARG A 5 0.58 -13.52 -29.21
C ARG A 5 1.73 -14.07 -30.04
N THR A 6 2.44 -15.04 -29.51
CA THR A 6 3.38 -15.90 -30.23
C THR A 6 2.98 -17.36 -30.02
N THR A 7 3.69 -18.27 -30.67
CA THR A 7 3.57 -19.72 -30.41
C THR A 7 3.94 -20.08 -28.97
N GLU A 8 4.74 -19.25 -28.29
CA GLU A 8 5.25 -19.53 -26.96
C GLU A 8 4.41 -18.92 -25.84
N ARG A 9 3.75 -17.77 -26.09
CA ARG A 9 3.00 -17.05 -25.05
C ARG A 9 2.01 -16.01 -25.59
N THR A 10 1.07 -15.63 -24.73
CA THR A 10 0.18 -14.47 -24.90
C THR A 10 0.40 -13.48 -23.76
N TRP A 11 0.52 -12.17 -24.04
CA TRP A 11 0.76 -11.17 -23.00
C TRP A 11 0.22 -9.79 -23.35
N VAL A 12 0.03 -8.96 -22.31
CA VAL A 12 -0.27 -7.53 -22.43
C VAL A 12 1.05 -6.78 -22.60
N GLU A 13 1.22 -6.14 -23.75
CA GLU A 13 2.39 -5.34 -24.10
C GLU A 13 2.38 -3.98 -23.39
N GLY A 14 3.57 -3.50 -23.03
CA GLY A 14 3.77 -2.17 -22.45
C GLY A 14 3.50 -2.06 -20.95
N VAL A 15 3.18 -3.16 -20.26
CA VAL A 15 3.04 -3.17 -18.80
C VAL A 15 4.41 -2.94 -18.16
N LYS A 16 4.57 -1.81 -17.47
CA LYS A 16 5.78 -1.48 -16.73
C LYS A 16 5.75 -2.12 -15.35
N GLY A 17 6.88 -2.62 -14.88
CA GLY A 17 7.06 -2.98 -13.49
C GLY A 17 7.19 -1.77 -12.56
N PHE A 18 7.38 -2.03 -11.29
CA PHE A 18 7.61 -1.04 -10.25
C PHE A 18 8.47 -1.65 -9.15
N ASN A 19 9.08 -0.84 -8.31
CA ASN A 19 9.85 -1.30 -7.16
C ASN A 19 9.35 -0.64 -5.86
N PRO A 20 9.80 -1.11 -4.67
CA PRO A 20 9.37 -0.52 -3.39
C PRO A 20 9.73 0.96 -3.22
N GLY A 21 10.77 1.45 -3.90
CA GLY A 21 11.11 2.87 -3.93
C GLY A 21 10.14 3.71 -4.77
N ASP A 22 9.46 3.12 -5.76
CA ASP A 22 8.39 3.78 -6.50
C ASP A 22 7.10 3.81 -5.66
N TYR A 23 6.71 2.65 -5.13
CA TYR A 23 5.46 2.41 -4.43
C TYR A 23 5.71 1.64 -3.14
N ALA A 24 5.52 2.28 -1.98
CA ALA A 24 5.67 1.62 -0.68
C ALA A 24 4.60 0.53 -0.45
N SER A 25 3.44 0.63 -1.10
CA SER A 25 2.41 -0.41 -1.07
C SER A 25 2.37 -1.17 -2.40
N SER A 26 2.81 -2.43 -2.39
CA SER A 26 2.80 -3.30 -3.57
C SER A 26 1.39 -3.61 -4.08
N VAL A 27 0.41 -3.74 -3.17
CA VAL A 27 -1.02 -3.92 -3.47
C VAL A 27 -1.54 -2.77 -4.34
N HIS A 28 -1.37 -1.53 -3.88
CA HIS A 28 -1.81 -0.34 -4.62
C HIS A 28 -0.93 -0.08 -5.85
N GLY A 29 0.35 -0.44 -5.80
CA GLY A 29 1.27 -0.40 -6.95
C GLY A 29 0.82 -1.30 -8.09
N SER A 30 0.39 -2.52 -7.78
CA SER A 30 -0.18 -3.47 -8.74
C SER A 30 -1.48 -2.93 -9.35
N GLN A 31 -2.40 -2.40 -8.52
CA GLN A 31 -3.61 -1.73 -9.02
C GLN A 31 -3.27 -0.55 -9.95
N ALA A 32 -2.32 0.31 -9.58
CA ALA A 32 -1.90 1.45 -10.38
C ALA A 32 -1.30 1.05 -11.74
N ARG A 33 -0.50 -0.02 -11.79
CA ARG A 33 0.04 -0.54 -13.06
C ARG A 33 -1.04 -1.13 -13.96
N ILE A 34 -2.06 -1.78 -13.39
CA ILE A 34 -3.22 -2.25 -14.17
C ILE A 34 -3.96 -1.05 -14.75
N LEU A 35 -4.25 -0.02 -13.95
CA LEU A 35 -4.92 1.22 -14.40
C LEU A 35 -4.15 1.89 -15.54
N GLN A 36 -2.82 2.01 -15.41
CA GLN A 36 -1.97 2.55 -16.46
C GLN A 36 -2.00 1.71 -17.75
N ALA A 37 -1.99 0.38 -17.63
CA ALA A 37 -2.04 -0.52 -18.79
C ALA A 37 -3.36 -0.40 -19.57
N ILE A 38 -4.47 -0.13 -18.88
CA ILE A 38 -5.79 0.05 -19.49
C ILE A 38 -6.11 1.51 -19.82
N GLY A 39 -5.20 2.45 -19.52
CA GLY A 39 -5.36 3.87 -19.83
C GLY A 39 -6.32 4.64 -18.92
N ASP A 40 -6.51 4.18 -17.68
CA ASP A 40 -7.35 4.86 -16.70
C ASP A 40 -6.57 5.96 -15.93
N PRO A 41 -7.18 7.14 -15.68
CA PRO A 41 -6.49 8.24 -15.02
C PRO A 41 -6.30 8.07 -13.52
N LEU A 42 -6.97 7.11 -12.87
CA LEU A 42 -6.85 6.91 -11.43
C LEU A 42 -5.40 6.53 -11.07
N SER A 43 -4.77 7.34 -10.22
CA SER A 43 -3.34 7.22 -9.91
C SER A 43 -3.06 6.36 -8.67
N TYR A 44 -1.80 5.99 -8.48
CA TYR A 44 -1.35 5.37 -7.22
C TYR A 44 -1.62 6.27 -6.01
N ASP A 45 -1.37 7.58 -6.14
CA ASP A 45 -1.60 8.57 -5.08
C ASP A 45 -3.10 8.59 -4.70
N ASP A 46 -3.99 8.56 -5.69
CA ASP A 46 -5.44 8.47 -5.45
C ASP A 46 -5.81 7.18 -4.74
N LEU A 47 -5.29 6.03 -5.18
CA LEU A 47 -5.58 4.73 -4.57
C LEU A 47 -5.21 4.72 -3.08
N ILE A 48 -3.99 5.11 -2.73
CA ILE A 48 -3.56 5.08 -1.32
C ILE A 48 -4.28 6.12 -0.46
N CYS A 49 -4.70 7.25 -1.05
CA CYS A 49 -5.48 8.27 -0.36
C CYS A 49 -6.93 7.83 -0.15
N TYR A 50 -7.61 7.32 -1.19
CA TYR A 50 -8.99 6.81 -1.06
C TYR A 50 -9.08 5.59 -0.14
N GLY A 51 -8.05 4.73 -0.11
CA GLY A 51 -7.95 3.63 0.84
C GLY A 51 -7.66 4.06 2.28
N GLY A 52 -7.37 5.34 2.52
CA GLY A 52 -6.95 5.87 3.81
C GLY A 52 -5.51 5.53 4.20
N PHE A 53 -4.82 4.68 3.43
CA PHE A 53 -3.45 4.24 3.71
C PHE A 53 -2.46 5.40 3.82
N ALA A 54 -2.63 6.45 3.02
CA ALA A 54 -1.79 7.65 3.05
C ALA A 54 -1.81 8.38 4.41
N PHE A 55 -2.88 8.21 5.19
CA PHE A 55 -3.09 8.83 6.50
C PHE A 55 -2.77 7.87 7.66
N ARG A 56 -2.56 6.58 7.37
CA ARG A 56 -2.30 5.58 8.38
C ARG A 56 -0.91 5.77 9.00
N VAL A 57 -0.85 5.62 10.32
CA VAL A 57 0.35 5.22 11.05
C VAL A 57 0.01 3.91 11.75
N GLY A 58 0.84 2.90 11.57
CA GLY A 58 0.58 1.57 12.11
C GLY A 58 1.87 0.84 12.42
N VAL A 59 1.93 0.16 13.57
CA VAL A 59 3.11 -0.57 14.05
C VAL A 59 2.66 -1.87 14.69
N HIS A 60 3.29 -3.00 14.33
CA HIS A 60 3.04 -4.28 14.97
C HIS A 60 3.62 -4.30 16.39
N THR A 61 3.01 -5.02 17.33
CA THR A 61 3.49 -5.15 18.73
C THR A 61 4.97 -5.55 18.80
N ALA A 62 5.40 -6.44 17.91
CA ALA A 62 6.77 -6.92 17.76
C ALA A 62 7.56 -6.30 16.58
N PHE A 63 7.09 -5.19 16.00
CA PHE A 63 7.74 -4.56 14.83
C PHE A 63 7.94 -5.51 13.63
N CYS A 64 6.92 -6.34 13.35
CA CYS A 64 6.86 -7.09 12.10
C CYS A 64 6.75 -6.12 10.90
N PRO A 65 7.54 -6.30 9.83
CA PRO A 65 7.43 -5.51 8.60
C PRO A 65 6.03 -5.48 7.97
N SER A 66 5.21 -6.51 8.23
CA SER A 66 3.83 -6.58 7.75
C SER A 66 2.96 -5.39 8.16
N ALA A 67 3.37 -4.59 9.16
CA ALA A 67 2.71 -3.34 9.52
C ALA A 67 2.68 -2.31 8.36
N GLY A 68 3.56 -2.45 7.36
CA GLY A 68 3.54 -1.68 6.11
C GLY A 68 2.47 -2.15 5.11
N HIS A 69 1.89 -3.34 5.27
CA HIS A 69 0.92 -3.88 4.32
C HIS A 69 -0.49 -3.28 4.56
N PRO A 70 -1.23 -2.84 3.52
CA PRO A 70 -2.52 -2.16 3.69
C PRO A 70 -3.65 -3.06 4.21
N CYS A 71 -3.47 -4.39 4.13
CA CYS A 71 -4.43 -5.36 4.67
C CYS A 71 -4.10 -5.83 6.11
N CYS A 72 -2.98 -5.37 6.68
CA CYS A 72 -2.58 -5.73 8.05
C CYS A 72 -2.97 -4.63 9.05
N GLY A 73 -3.56 -5.03 10.18
CA GLY A 73 -4.04 -4.11 11.21
C GLY A 73 -5.34 -3.43 10.81
N PHE A 74 -5.31 -2.12 10.59
CA PHE A 74 -6.47 -1.38 10.09
C PHE A 74 -6.55 -1.55 8.56
N MET A 75 -7.69 -2.02 8.06
CA MET A 75 -7.91 -2.32 6.64
C MET A 75 -7.93 -1.02 5.82
N CYS A 76 -6.98 -0.89 4.88
CA CYS A 76 -6.79 0.29 4.06
C CYS A 76 -6.86 0.03 2.55
N VAL A 77 -7.44 -1.10 2.14
CA VAL A 77 -7.65 -1.45 0.72
C VAL A 77 -9.11 -1.27 0.28
N ASP A 78 -10.06 -1.17 1.21
CA ASP A 78 -11.48 -1.16 0.85
C ASP A 78 -11.88 0.11 0.09
N GLY A 79 -11.38 1.27 0.53
CA GLY A 79 -11.63 2.55 -0.14
C GLY A 79 -11.01 2.61 -1.55
N SER A 80 -9.82 2.04 -1.74
CA SER A 80 -9.18 1.96 -3.05
C SER A 80 -9.92 0.99 -3.97
N ASN A 81 -10.35 -0.17 -3.47
CA ASN A 81 -11.19 -1.12 -4.22
C ASN A 81 -12.54 -0.51 -4.64
N ARG A 82 -13.14 0.33 -3.78
CA ARG A 82 -14.36 1.09 -4.12
C ARG A 82 -14.11 2.08 -5.25
N ALA A 83 -12.96 2.77 -5.24
CA ALA A 83 -12.56 3.74 -6.25
C ALA A 83 -12.25 3.11 -7.62
N LEU A 84 -11.92 1.81 -7.67
CA LEU A 84 -11.60 1.15 -8.94
C LEU A 84 -12.74 1.29 -9.96
N PRO A 85 -12.44 1.60 -11.24
CA PRO A 85 -13.46 1.73 -12.28
C PRO A 85 -13.90 0.38 -12.85
N TRP A 86 -13.45 -0.74 -12.26
CA TRP A 86 -13.71 -2.11 -12.69
C TRP A 86 -14.22 -2.96 -11.53
N LYS A 87 -15.04 -3.94 -11.87
CA LYS A 87 -15.39 -5.02 -10.95
C LYS A 87 -14.20 -5.98 -10.84
N THR A 88 -14.02 -6.54 -9.66
CA THR A 88 -12.94 -7.47 -9.37
C THR A 88 -13.49 -8.78 -8.83
N LYS A 89 -12.79 -9.88 -9.12
CA LYS A 89 -13.02 -11.19 -8.53
C LYS A 89 -11.75 -11.65 -7.84
N LEU A 90 -11.85 -11.97 -6.56
CA LEU A 90 -10.76 -12.53 -5.77
C LEU A 90 -10.85 -14.06 -5.77
N PHE A 91 -9.75 -14.70 -6.11
CA PHE A 91 -9.49 -16.11 -5.83
C PHE A 91 -8.51 -16.18 -4.66
N ASP A 92 -8.99 -16.59 -3.50
CA ASP A 92 -8.23 -16.59 -2.26
C ASP A 92 -7.77 -17.99 -1.85
N ALA A 93 -6.55 -18.10 -1.36
CA ALA A 93 -5.93 -19.32 -0.84
C ALA A 93 -4.96 -18.98 0.30
N PHE A 94 -5.41 -18.12 1.23
CA PHE A 94 -4.58 -17.64 2.34
C PHE A 94 -4.05 -18.79 3.22
N PRO A 95 -2.82 -18.69 3.75
CA PRO A 95 -2.33 -19.62 4.76
C PRO A 95 -3.29 -19.66 5.96
N GLY A 96 -3.63 -20.86 6.41
CA GLY A 96 -4.55 -21.06 7.53
C GLY A 96 -6.05 -20.94 7.18
N SER A 97 -6.40 -20.61 5.93
CA SER A 97 -7.78 -20.75 5.45
C SER A 97 -8.16 -22.23 5.32
N LYS A 98 -9.47 -22.54 5.37
CA LYS A 98 -9.95 -23.90 5.11
C LYS A 98 -9.49 -24.33 3.71
N PRO A 99 -8.93 -25.55 3.57
CA PRO A 99 -8.62 -26.09 2.26
C PRO A 99 -9.83 -26.01 1.33
N LYS A 100 -9.61 -25.68 0.06
CA LYS A 100 -10.67 -25.72 -0.95
C LYS A 100 -11.10 -27.19 -1.12
N GLU A 101 -12.41 -27.46 -1.05
CA GLU A 101 -12.97 -28.81 -1.15
C GLU A 101 -12.54 -29.51 -2.44
N ASP A 102 -12.58 -28.79 -3.56
CA ASP A 102 -11.99 -29.19 -4.82
C ASP A 102 -10.92 -28.18 -5.24
N ARG A 103 -9.67 -28.49 -4.91
CA ARG A 103 -8.53 -27.65 -5.23
C ARG A 103 -8.29 -27.54 -6.74
N ALA A 104 -8.48 -28.63 -7.48
CA ALA A 104 -8.21 -28.67 -8.91
C ALA A 104 -9.23 -27.82 -9.69
N ALA A 105 -10.52 -27.91 -9.34
CA ALA A 105 -11.55 -27.07 -9.94
C ALA A 105 -11.32 -25.57 -9.65
N PHE A 106 -10.95 -25.22 -8.41
CA PHE A 106 -10.60 -23.85 -8.04
C PHE A 106 -9.42 -23.29 -8.86
N GLU A 107 -8.33 -24.06 -8.98
CA GLU A 107 -7.16 -23.63 -9.75
C GLU A 107 -7.47 -23.54 -11.25
N ALA A 108 -8.28 -24.44 -11.79
CA ALA A 108 -8.73 -24.40 -13.18
C ALA A 108 -9.58 -23.15 -13.47
N GLU A 109 -10.50 -22.81 -12.56
CA GLU A 109 -11.33 -21.61 -12.68
C GLU A 109 -10.47 -20.33 -12.62
N ALA A 110 -9.51 -20.27 -11.70
CA ALA A 110 -8.58 -19.14 -11.58
C ALA A 110 -7.73 -18.99 -12.86
N CYS A 111 -7.14 -20.08 -13.36
CA CYS A 111 -6.37 -20.08 -14.60
C CYS A 111 -7.20 -19.61 -15.80
N ALA A 112 -8.45 -20.08 -15.93
CA ALA A 112 -9.36 -19.65 -16.98
C ALA A 112 -9.70 -18.15 -16.88
N ALA A 113 -9.93 -17.65 -15.66
CA ALA A 113 -10.19 -16.23 -15.42
C ALA A 113 -8.98 -15.34 -15.73
N ILE A 114 -7.76 -15.79 -15.37
CA ILE A 114 -6.51 -15.13 -15.73
C ILE A 114 -6.39 -15.03 -17.24
N LYS A 115 -6.49 -16.17 -17.93
CA LYS A 115 -6.41 -16.26 -19.39
C LYS A 115 -7.39 -15.27 -20.04
N ALA A 116 -8.65 -15.30 -19.63
CA ALA A 116 -9.68 -14.41 -20.18
C ALA A 116 -9.37 -12.92 -19.93
N SER A 117 -8.78 -12.57 -18.79
CA SER A 117 -8.39 -11.18 -18.47
C SER A 117 -7.25 -10.70 -19.36
N ILE A 118 -6.19 -11.51 -19.50
CA ILE A 118 -5.06 -11.23 -20.39
C ILE A 118 -5.51 -11.12 -21.85
N ASP A 119 -6.42 -11.99 -22.30
CA ASP A 119 -6.96 -11.95 -23.66
C ASP A 119 -7.73 -10.65 -23.96
N ARG A 120 -8.29 -9.99 -22.94
CA ARG A 120 -8.90 -8.64 -23.03
C ARG A 120 -7.89 -7.50 -22.94
N GLY A 121 -6.62 -7.78 -22.68
CA GLY A 121 -5.58 -6.77 -22.50
C GLY A 121 -5.50 -6.20 -21.09
N VAL A 122 -6.04 -6.89 -20.09
CA VAL A 122 -6.04 -6.44 -18.69
C VAL A 122 -5.10 -7.33 -17.88
N PRO A 123 -4.02 -6.80 -17.29
CA PRO A 123 -3.17 -7.59 -16.42
C PRO A 123 -3.90 -8.03 -15.15
N VAL A 124 -3.44 -9.10 -14.52
CA VAL A 124 -4.03 -9.67 -13.32
C VAL A 124 -3.13 -9.42 -12.13
N HIS A 125 -3.73 -9.08 -11.01
CA HIS A 125 -3.06 -8.86 -9.75
C HIS A 125 -2.89 -10.19 -9.00
N TYR A 126 -1.72 -10.49 -8.45
CA TYR A 126 -1.48 -11.66 -7.60
C TYR A 126 -0.62 -11.32 -6.39
N GLY A 127 -0.72 -12.09 -5.31
CA GLY A 127 0.03 -11.83 -4.08
C GLY A 127 0.32 -13.07 -3.22
N SER A 128 1.52 -13.10 -2.63
CA SER A 128 2.00 -14.16 -1.72
C SER A 128 2.69 -13.59 -0.47
N GLU A 129 2.15 -12.48 0.06
CA GLU A 129 2.60 -11.55 1.14
C GLU A 129 2.82 -10.15 0.60
N GLU A 130 3.45 -10.08 -0.57
CA GLU A 130 3.61 -8.89 -1.38
C GLU A 130 3.04 -9.16 -2.77
N ASP A 131 2.62 -8.09 -3.43
CA ASP A 131 1.79 -8.18 -4.61
C ASP A 131 2.57 -7.86 -5.89
N GLY A 132 2.24 -8.57 -6.97
CA GLY A 132 2.76 -8.37 -8.31
C GLY A 132 1.68 -8.55 -9.39
N LEU A 133 2.14 -8.65 -10.63
CA LEU A 133 1.29 -8.69 -11.81
C LEU A 133 1.54 -9.96 -12.63
N ILE A 134 0.49 -10.69 -12.97
CA ILE A 134 0.47 -11.61 -14.10
C ILE A 134 0.15 -10.77 -15.34
N ILE A 135 1.09 -10.71 -16.28
CA ILE A 135 0.98 -9.89 -17.50
C ILE A 135 0.82 -10.75 -18.75
N GLY A 136 0.98 -12.06 -18.64
CA GLY A 136 0.83 -13.00 -19.73
C GLY A 136 0.75 -14.44 -19.27
N TYR A 137 0.54 -15.34 -20.22
CA TYR A 137 0.46 -16.77 -19.98
C TYR A 137 1.02 -17.60 -21.13
N ALA A 138 1.34 -18.86 -20.81
CA ALA A 138 1.57 -19.97 -21.74
C ALA A 138 0.77 -21.19 -21.28
N ASP A 139 0.86 -22.30 -22.02
CA ASP A 139 0.26 -23.61 -21.69
C ASP A 139 -1.23 -23.54 -21.33
N GLU A 140 -2.00 -22.80 -22.15
CA GLU A 140 -3.44 -22.57 -21.96
C GLU A 140 -3.80 -21.91 -20.61
N GLY A 141 -2.92 -21.07 -20.08
CA GLY A 141 -3.15 -20.33 -18.84
C GLY A 141 -2.55 -20.99 -17.59
N ARG A 142 -1.89 -22.14 -17.74
CA ARG A 142 -1.27 -22.86 -16.61
C ARG A 142 0.10 -22.32 -16.22
N ARG A 143 0.75 -21.58 -17.09
CA ARG A 143 2.06 -20.97 -16.83
C ARG A 143 1.98 -19.47 -16.96
N TRP A 144 2.42 -18.73 -15.95
CA TRP A 144 2.19 -17.29 -15.85
C TRP A 144 3.47 -16.49 -16.07
N TRP A 145 3.39 -15.49 -16.94
CA TRP A 145 4.43 -14.50 -17.18
C TRP A 145 4.16 -13.29 -16.30
N CYS A 146 5.03 -13.03 -15.32
CA CYS A 146 4.79 -12.12 -14.22
C CYS A 146 5.82 -10.99 -14.14
N ILE A 147 5.46 -9.92 -13.45
CA ILE A 147 6.35 -8.86 -12.96
C ILE A 147 6.08 -8.69 -11.46
N HIS A 148 7.13 -8.53 -10.65
CA HIS A 148 6.99 -8.42 -9.20
C HIS A 148 8.02 -7.43 -8.63
N PRO A 149 7.66 -6.53 -7.70
CA PRO A 149 8.55 -5.47 -7.22
C PRO A 149 9.82 -5.98 -6.53
N TYR A 150 9.74 -7.16 -5.92
CA TYR A 150 10.87 -7.81 -5.27
C TYR A 150 11.65 -8.78 -6.18
N HIS A 151 11.21 -8.99 -7.42
CA HIS A 151 11.98 -9.74 -8.41
C HIS A 151 12.78 -8.77 -9.27
N LYS A 152 14.11 -8.77 -9.13
CA LYS A 152 15.01 -7.86 -9.88
C LYS A 152 14.54 -6.39 -9.82
N TRP A 153 14.05 -5.92 -8.67
CA TRP A 153 13.53 -4.56 -8.53
C TRP A 153 12.42 -4.20 -9.54
N GLY A 154 11.62 -5.18 -9.94
CA GLY A 154 10.54 -5.01 -10.92
C GLY A 154 11.00 -4.60 -12.32
N SER A 155 12.30 -4.71 -12.65
CA SER A 155 12.81 -4.32 -13.97
C SER A 155 12.55 -5.36 -15.05
N GLU A 156 12.28 -6.61 -14.65
CA GLU A 156 12.21 -7.75 -15.55
C GLU A 156 10.96 -8.59 -15.30
N ALA A 157 10.40 -9.11 -16.39
CA ALA A 157 9.35 -10.10 -16.35
C ALA A 157 9.94 -11.51 -16.36
N PHE A 158 9.26 -12.45 -15.72
CA PHE A 158 9.75 -13.80 -15.47
C PHE A 158 8.60 -14.81 -15.50
N TRP A 159 8.93 -16.10 -15.64
CA TRP A 159 7.95 -17.15 -15.45
C TRP A 159 7.75 -17.42 -13.97
N HIS A 160 6.51 -17.36 -13.50
CA HIS A 160 6.17 -17.51 -12.08
C HIS A 160 6.70 -18.81 -11.46
N ASP A 161 6.76 -19.90 -12.22
CA ASP A 161 7.27 -21.21 -11.80
C ASP A 161 8.81 -21.29 -11.71
N GLN A 162 9.53 -20.26 -12.16
CA GLN A 162 10.99 -20.14 -12.09
C GLN A 162 11.47 -19.18 -11.00
N ALA A 163 10.54 -18.52 -10.30
CA ALA A 163 10.84 -17.63 -9.19
C ALA A 163 10.69 -18.35 -7.84
N GLU A 164 11.23 -17.73 -6.79
CA GLU A 164 11.12 -18.19 -5.41
C GLU A 164 10.69 -17.02 -4.49
N GLY A 165 10.30 -17.35 -3.26
CA GLY A 165 9.89 -16.36 -2.26
C GLY A 165 8.57 -15.68 -2.59
N PHE A 166 8.46 -14.38 -2.31
CA PHE A 166 7.24 -13.60 -2.55
C PHE A 166 6.84 -13.55 -4.03
N ALA A 167 7.83 -13.61 -4.93
CA ALA A 167 7.62 -13.40 -6.36
C ALA A 167 6.98 -14.59 -7.09
N GLY A 168 7.15 -15.81 -6.59
CA GLY A 168 6.58 -17.00 -7.24
C GLY A 168 7.08 -18.34 -6.73
N GLY A 169 6.90 -19.38 -7.55
CA GLY A 169 7.26 -20.77 -7.25
C GLY A 169 6.20 -21.54 -6.46
N LYS A 170 5.26 -20.85 -5.81
CA LYS A 170 4.12 -21.43 -5.10
C LYS A 170 2.82 -20.75 -5.51
N TRP A 171 1.70 -21.44 -5.37
CA TRP A 171 0.40 -20.85 -5.66
C TRP A 171 0.16 -19.58 -4.80
N PRO A 172 -0.24 -18.44 -5.41
CA PRO A 172 -0.46 -17.20 -4.68
C PRO A 172 -1.59 -17.28 -3.65
N TRP A 173 -1.46 -16.51 -2.58
CA TRP A 173 -2.50 -16.40 -1.54
C TRP A 173 -3.74 -15.67 -2.05
N GLY A 174 -3.57 -14.75 -3.00
CA GLY A 174 -4.65 -14.04 -3.65
C GLY A 174 -4.36 -13.82 -5.13
N ILE A 175 -5.39 -13.99 -5.96
CA ILE A 175 -5.39 -13.59 -7.37
C ILE A 175 -6.62 -12.71 -7.57
N VAL A 176 -6.43 -11.46 -7.99
CA VAL A 176 -7.50 -10.50 -8.23
C VAL A 176 -7.63 -10.22 -9.72
N VAL A 177 -8.68 -10.79 -10.32
CA VAL A 177 -8.99 -10.63 -11.74
C VAL A 177 -9.95 -9.46 -11.92
N TRP A 178 -9.60 -8.53 -12.80
CA TRP A 178 -10.46 -7.41 -13.19
C TRP A 178 -11.39 -7.89 -14.30
N THR A 179 -12.68 -7.99 -13.97
CA THR A 179 -13.65 -8.70 -14.81
C THR A 179 -14.20 -7.79 -15.89
N GLU A 180 -14.96 -6.77 -15.51
CA GLU A 180 -15.60 -5.83 -16.41
C GLU A 180 -15.55 -4.39 -15.86
N PRO A 181 -15.59 -3.35 -16.73
CA PRO A 181 -15.74 -1.97 -16.29
C PRO A 181 -17.05 -1.78 -15.51
N LYS A 182 -16.98 -1.03 -14.40
CA LYS A 182 -18.18 -0.58 -13.68
C LYS A 182 -18.96 0.40 -14.57
N PRO A 183 -20.28 0.22 -14.73
CA PRO A 183 -21.18 1.24 -15.26
C PRO A 183 -21.03 2.55 -14.49
N ALA A 184 -21.28 3.70 -15.13
CA ALA A 184 -21.13 5.01 -14.49
C ALA A 184 -21.95 5.14 -13.19
N ALA A 185 -23.14 4.55 -13.14
CA ALA A 185 -24.01 4.56 -11.95
C ALA A 185 -23.46 3.76 -10.76
N GLU A 186 -22.55 2.82 -10.97
CA GLU A 186 -21.89 2.05 -9.91
C GLU A 186 -20.59 2.72 -9.41
N ARG A 187 -20.12 3.77 -10.08
CA ARG A 187 -18.88 4.47 -9.71
C ARG A 187 -19.17 5.46 -8.58
N VAL A 188 -18.37 5.37 -7.52
CA VAL A 188 -18.47 6.30 -6.39
C VAL A 188 -17.90 7.65 -6.82
N PRO A 189 -18.62 8.77 -6.62
CA PRO A 189 -18.10 10.11 -6.91
C PRO A 189 -16.82 10.42 -6.14
N ASP A 190 -15.91 11.18 -6.75
CA ASP A 190 -14.64 11.60 -6.14
C ASP A 190 -14.84 12.26 -4.77
N ARG A 191 -15.84 13.14 -4.65
CA ARG A 191 -16.16 13.82 -3.39
C ARG A 191 -16.51 12.83 -2.28
N ASP A 192 -17.27 11.79 -2.59
CA ASP A 192 -17.70 10.80 -1.60
C ASP A 192 -16.56 9.89 -1.17
N LEU A 193 -15.69 9.50 -2.12
CA LEU A 193 -14.46 8.78 -1.82
C LEU A 193 -13.53 9.62 -0.93
N THR A 194 -13.40 10.92 -1.24
CA THR A 194 -12.59 11.86 -0.46
C THR A 194 -13.13 11.98 0.97
N LEU A 195 -14.43 12.22 1.14
CA LEU A 195 -15.05 12.30 2.47
C LEU A 195 -14.93 11.00 3.26
N ALA A 196 -15.08 9.85 2.60
CA ALA A 196 -14.88 8.55 3.24
C ALA A 196 -13.44 8.36 3.74
N ALA A 197 -12.45 8.73 2.92
CA ALA A 197 -11.04 8.65 3.31
C ALA A 197 -10.70 9.58 4.48
N LEU A 198 -11.21 10.81 4.49
CA LEU A 198 -11.03 11.76 5.59
C LEU A 198 -11.64 11.25 6.90
N ARG A 199 -12.85 10.66 6.85
CA ARG A 199 -13.48 10.04 8.02
C ARG A 199 -12.67 8.85 8.53
N GLN A 200 -12.17 8.02 7.62
CA GLN A 200 -11.30 6.89 7.96
C GLN A 200 -9.99 7.36 8.59
N ALA A 201 -9.39 8.47 8.12
CA ALA A 201 -8.20 9.05 8.72
C ALA A 201 -8.41 9.41 10.20
N VAL A 202 -9.53 10.08 10.51
CA VAL A 202 -9.91 10.43 11.88
C VAL A 202 -10.18 9.18 12.72
N GLU A 203 -10.88 8.19 12.17
CA GLU A 203 -11.15 6.92 12.88
C GLU A 203 -9.85 6.18 13.21
N MET A 204 -8.93 6.07 12.26
CA MET A 204 -7.64 5.43 12.47
C MET A 204 -6.83 6.15 13.54
N TRP A 205 -6.80 7.47 13.53
CA TRP A 205 -6.09 8.25 14.55
C TRP A 205 -6.55 7.91 15.98
N LYS A 206 -7.87 7.77 16.16
CA LYS A 206 -8.52 7.46 17.44
C LYS A 206 -8.49 5.97 17.81
N THR A 207 -8.20 5.10 16.84
CA THR A 207 -8.15 3.66 17.07
C THR A 207 -6.83 3.26 17.69
N ALA A 208 -6.84 2.78 18.94
CA ALA A 208 -5.61 2.38 19.61
C ALA A 208 -4.94 1.13 18.98
N LYS A 209 -5.74 0.11 18.64
CA LYS A 209 -5.23 -1.19 18.17
C LYS A 209 -6.24 -1.93 17.27
N ARG A 210 -5.74 -2.76 16.36
CA ARG A 210 -6.47 -3.79 15.59
C ARG A 210 -5.63 -5.07 15.57
N GLY A 211 -6.10 -6.14 16.21
CA GLY A 211 -5.30 -7.36 16.39
C GLY A 211 -3.97 -7.06 17.10
N ASP A 212 -2.85 -7.42 16.46
CA ASP A 212 -1.49 -7.15 16.96
C ASP A 212 -0.86 -5.87 16.43
N TYR A 213 -1.66 -4.97 15.87
CA TYR A 213 -1.17 -3.72 15.28
C TYR A 213 -1.72 -2.53 16.05
N PHE A 214 -0.83 -1.71 16.60
CA PHE A 214 -1.18 -0.37 17.07
C PHE A 214 -1.46 0.52 15.87
N VAL A 215 -2.39 1.47 16.02
CA VAL A 215 -2.83 2.38 14.96
C VAL A 215 -2.90 3.81 15.53
N GLY A 216 -2.80 4.81 14.66
CA GLY A 216 -3.02 6.21 15.05
C GLY A 216 -2.06 6.71 16.13
N GLU A 217 -2.58 7.48 17.08
CA GLU A 217 -1.77 8.05 18.15
C GLU A 217 -1.08 6.98 19.02
N ALA A 218 -1.76 5.84 19.24
CA ALA A 218 -1.19 4.74 20.01
C ALA A 218 -0.01 4.06 19.30
N ALA A 219 0.01 4.05 17.95
CA ALA A 219 1.15 3.56 17.19
C ALA A 219 2.39 4.42 17.43
N TYR A 220 2.26 5.75 17.42
CA TYR A 220 3.35 6.65 17.78
C TYR A 220 3.83 6.42 19.22
N ALA A 221 2.91 6.26 20.18
CA ALA A 221 3.28 6.02 21.57
C ALA A 221 4.06 4.72 21.76
N HIS A 222 3.61 3.61 21.15
CA HIS A 222 4.31 2.33 21.16
C HIS A 222 5.68 2.45 20.49
N TRP A 223 5.74 3.13 19.36
CA TRP A 223 6.97 3.26 18.58
C TRP A 223 8.04 4.08 19.31
N LEU A 224 7.66 5.23 19.86
CA LEU A 224 8.54 6.06 20.68
C LEU A 224 9.03 5.31 21.93
N LYS A 225 8.14 4.56 22.59
CA LYS A 225 8.52 3.74 23.74
C LYS A 225 9.57 2.70 23.35
N TRP A 226 9.33 1.96 22.28
CA TRP A 226 10.28 0.93 21.82
C TRP A 226 11.65 1.51 21.49
N LEU A 227 11.73 2.65 20.77
CA LEU A 227 13.02 3.29 20.48
C LEU A 227 13.79 3.66 21.77
N ARG A 228 13.10 4.16 22.79
CA ARG A 228 13.69 4.50 24.10
C ARG A 228 14.11 3.26 24.89
N ASP A 229 13.33 2.19 24.83
CA ASP A 229 13.65 0.92 25.48
C ASP A 229 14.88 0.27 24.82
N VAL A 230 15.00 0.37 23.49
CA VAL A 230 16.21 -0.08 22.77
C VAL A 230 17.41 0.77 23.19
N ASP A 231 17.26 2.09 23.26
CA ASP A 231 18.36 2.98 23.60
C ASP A 231 18.86 2.81 25.04
N SER A 232 17.96 2.52 25.98
CA SER A 232 18.30 2.25 27.39
C SER A 232 18.78 0.82 27.66
N GLY A 233 18.75 -0.07 26.66
CA GLY A 233 19.12 -1.48 26.81
C GLY A 233 18.04 -2.36 27.47
N ALA A 234 16.80 -1.86 27.60
CA ALA A 234 15.67 -2.63 28.12
C ALA A 234 15.14 -3.68 27.12
N VAL A 235 15.42 -3.51 25.82
CA VAL A 235 15.16 -4.53 24.78
C VAL A 235 16.38 -5.42 24.63
N ALA A 236 16.27 -6.67 25.09
CA ALA A 236 17.37 -7.64 25.09
C ALA A 236 17.90 -7.98 23.67
N ASP A 237 17.00 -8.10 22.69
CA ASP A 237 17.36 -8.28 21.28
C ASP A 237 16.51 -7.37 20.37
N PRO A 238 17.06 -6.22 19.94
CA PRO A 238 16.33 -5.30 19.08
C PRO A 238 16.34 -5.70 17.60
N LYS A 239 17.21 -6.65 17.19
CA LYS A 239 17.46 -6.95 15.77
C LYS A 239 16.21 -7.34 14.98
N PRO A 240 15.29 -8.18 15.51
CA PRO A 240 14.07 -8.55 14.79
C PRO A 240 13.17 -7.35 14.47
N GLY A 241 13.14 -6.34 15.34
CA GLY A 241 12.30 -5.15 15.17
C GLY A 241 12.91 -4.05 14.30
N MET A 242 14.21 -4.12 14.01
CA MET A 242 14.91 -3.09 13.24
C MET A 242 14.36 -2.93 11.82
N GLN A 243 14.09 -4.05 11.14
CA GLN A 243 13.57 -4.02 9.78
C GLN A 243 12.16 -3.45 9.75
N GLY A 244 11.30 -3.82 10.70
CA GLY A 244 9.97 -3.23 10.83
C GLY A 244 10.01 -1.74 11.14
N ASN A 245 10.93 -1.29 12.00
CA ASN A 245 11.16 0.13 12.25
C ASN A 245 11.52 0.90 10.97
N GLY A 246 12.44 0.35 10.16
CA GLY A 246 12.83 0.95 8.88
C GLY A 246 11.66 1.06 7.91
N TRP A 247 10.90 -0.03 7.75
CA TRP A 247 9.68 -0.05 6.94
C TRP A 247 8.61 0.93 7.41
N CYS A 248 8.41 1.06 8.73
CA CYS A 248 7.45 2.01 9.28
C CYS A 248 7.83 3.46 8.93
N TYR A 249 9.13 3.81 8.97
CA TYR A 249 9.59 5.13 8.52
C TYR A 249 9.38 5.33 7.04
N ASP A 250 9.74 4.35 6.22
CA ASP A 250 9.62 4.42 4.77
C ASP A 250 8.17 4.66 4.35
N VAL A 251 7.24 3.86 4.88
CA VAL A 251 5.80 4.00 4.65
C VAL A 251 5.29 5.34 5.16
N LEU A 252 5.67 5.76 6.38
CA LEU A 252 5.22 7.05 6.93
C LEU A 252 5.64 8.21 6.02
N ILE A 253 6.92 8.28 5.65
CA ILE A 253 7.47 9.35 4.81
C ILE A 253 6.79 9.37 3.44
N HIS A 254 6.71 8.20 2.80
CA HIS A 254 6.11 8.05 1.48
C HIS A 254 4.64 8.48 1.48
N SER A 255 3.85 7.93 2.41
CA SER A 255 2.43 8.20 2.55
C SER A 255 2.13 9.65 2.87
N ARG A 256 2.89 10.28 3.78
CA ARG A 256 2.66 11.68 4.18
C ARG A 256 3.00 12.68 3.07
N ARG A 257 4.03 12.38 2.27
CA ARG A 257 4.35 13.19 1.08
C ARG A 257 3.18 13.19 0.08
N ILE A 258 2.56 12.03 -0.14
CA ILE A 258 1.42 11.89 -1.03
C ILE A 258 0.18 12.57 -0.44
N ALA A 259 -0.13 12.30 0.84
CA ALA A 259 -1.26 12.90 1.54
C ALA A 259 -1.23 14.44 1.48
N GLY A 260 -0.06 15.04 1.67
CA GLY A 260 0.13 16.49 1.55
C GLY A 260 -0.25 17.03 0.15
N ARG A 261 0.31 16.44 -0.91
CA ARG A 261 -0.02 16.88 -2.28
C ARG A 261 -1.48 16.66 -2.63
N TRP A 262 -2.01 15.48 -2.28
CA TRP A 262 -3.37 15.08 -2.61
C TRP A 262 -4.41 15.95 -1.91
N LEU A 263 -4.27 16.22 -0.61
CA LEU A 263 -5.18 17.10 0.12
C LEU A 263 -5.15 18.54 -0.42
N LYS A 264 -3.97 19.03 -0.80
CA LYS A 264 -3.83 20.36 -1.41
C LYS A 264 -4.61 20.45 -2.71
N GLN A 265 -4.53 19.42 -3.56
CA GLN A 265 -5.32 19.33 -4.79
C GLN A 265 -6.81 19.21 -4.49
N LYS A 266 -7.22 18.33 -3.56
CA LYS A 266 -8.64 18.16 -3.21
C LYS A 266 -9.25 19.44 -2.65
N ALA A 267 -8.49 20.25 -1.91
CA ALA A 267 -8.96 21.54 -1.41
C ALA A 267 -9.44 22.50 -2.52
N GLU A 268 -9.01 22.34 -3.77
CA GLU A 268 -9.49 23.12 -4.92
C GLU A 268 -10.93 22.77 -5.34
N THR A 269 -11.39 21.58 -4.97
CA THR A 269 -12.73 21.06 -5.29
C THR A 269 -13.74 21.29 -4.17
N PHE A 270 -13.29 21.77 -3.00
CA PHE A 270 -14.14 22.12 -1.87
C PHE A 270 -14.33 23.64 -1.80
N THR A 271 -15.52 24.06 -1.37
CA THR A 271 -15.88 25.47 -1.18
C THR A 271 -16.02 25.79 0.32
N GLY A 272 -16.06 27.08 0.65
CA GLY A 272 -16.27 27.53 2.04
C GLY A 272 -15.12 27.18 2.98
N GLU A 273 -15.46 26.95 4.25
CA GLU A 273 -14.50 26.77 5.34
C GLU A 273 -13.75 25.42 5.29
N ALA A 274 -14.27 24.43 4.56
CA ALA A 274 -13.59 23.13 4.42
C ALA A 274 -12.23 23.24 3.68
N ALA A 275 -12.14 24.08 2.64
CA ALA A 275 -10.94 24.16 1.81
C ALA A 275 -9.69 24.68 2.56
N PRO A 276 -9.75 25.77 3.34
CA PRO A 276 -8.63 26.17 4.19
C PRO A 276 -8.16 25.08 5.16
N HIS A 277 -9.07 24.33 5.77
CA HIS A 277 -8.73 23.24 6.67
C HIS A 277 -8.04 22.06 5.96
N LEU A 278 -8.47 21.71 4.75
CA LEU A 278 -7.78 20.70 3.93
C LEU A 278 -6.36 21.14 3.55
N ARG A 279 -6.14 22.43 3.26
CA ARG A 279 -4.79 22.98 3.01
C ARG A 279 -3.92 22.93 4.27
N ALA A 280 -4.47 23.26 5.43
CA ALA A 280 -3.74 23.16 6.70
C ALA A 280 -3.31 21.71 7.00
N ALA A 281 -4.20 20.74 6.79
CA ALA A 281 -3.87 19.32 6.92
C ALA A 281 -2.78 18.89 5.91
N ALA A 282 -2.88 19.37 4.67
CA ALA A 282 -1.89 19.13 3.63
C ALA A 282 -0.49 19.60 4.03
N ASP A 283 -0.39 20.83 4.55
CA ASP A 283 0.88 21.43 4.97
C ASP A 283 1.51 20.66 6.13
N HIS A 284 0.70 20.22 7.11
CA HIS A 284 1.18 19.39 8.21
C HIS A 284 1.72 18.03 7.74
N TYR A 285 1.01 17.32 6.85
CA TYR A 285 1.52 16.05 6.32
C TYR A 285 2.77 16.23 5.46
N ALA A 286 2.83 17.27 4.63
CA ALA A 286 4.04 17.59 3.87
C ALA A 286 5.23 17.83 4.82
N ARG A 287 5.00 18.54 5.93
CA ARG A 287 6.02 18.83 6.93
C ARG A 287 6.55 17.58 7.62
N ILE A 288 5.71 16.57 7.89
CA ILE A 288 6.17 15.27 8.42
C ILE A 288 7.20 14.64 7.47
N ALA A 289 6.86 14.54 6.18
CA ALA A 289 7.75 13.92 5.20
C ALA A 289 9.09 14.67 5.08
N GLU A 290 9.06 16.01 5.08
CA GLU A 290 10.27 16.84 5.08
C GLU A 290 11.14 16.64 6.33
N LEU A 291 10.54 16.72 7.52
CA LEU A 291 11.26 16.59 8.78
C LEU A 291 11.85 15.19 8.96
N CYS A 292 11.12 14.15 8.55
CA CYS A 292 11.62 12.78 8.63
C CYS A 292 12.75 12.50 7.63
N MET A 293 12.77 13.16 6.46
CA MET A 293 13.81 13.01 5.43
C MET A 293 14.97 13.99 5.54
N LYS A 294 14.87 15.01 6.40
CA LYS A 294 15.89 16.07 6.51
C LYS A 294 17.29 15.46 6.68
N ASP A 295 18.24 15.89 5.86
CA ASP A 295 19.64 15.45 5.90
C ASP A 295 19.87 13.96 5.55
N LEU A 296 18.92 13.31 4.86
CA LEU A 296 19.01 11.92 4.40
C LEU A 296 18.87 11.81 2.88
N ASN A 297 19.59 10.86 2.27
CA ASN A 297 19.38 10.51 0.85
C ASN A 297 18.19 9.56 0.67
N CYS A 298 17.98 8.66 1.63
CA CYS A 298 16.84 7.75 1.66
C CYS A 298 16.42 7.44 3.11
N SER A 299 15.16 7.02 3.29
CA SER A 299 14.56 6.65 4.59
C SER A 299 15.35 5.56 5.32
N TRP A 300 15.93 4.62 4.56
CA TRP A 300 16.71 3.50 5.08
C TRP A 300 18.02 3.91 5.77
N GLU A 301 18.50 5.15 5.59
CA GLU A 301 19.61 5.69 6.37
C GLU A 301 19.27 5.87 7.86
N LEU A 302 17.99 5.85 8.25
CA LEU A 302 17.57 5.85 9.66
C LEU A 302 17.74 4.49 10.34
N THR A 303 17.76 3.40 9.58
CA THR A 303 17.92 2.03 10.10
C THR A 303 18.97 1.29 9.28
N PRO A 304 20.23 1.75 9.29
CA PRO A 304 21.30 0.95 8.73
C PRO A 304 21.37 -0.34 9.56
N GLY A 305 21.77 -1.46 8.96
CA GLY A 305 21.74 -2.77 9.61
C GLY A 305 22.36 -2.80 11.04
N PRO A 306 22.13 -3.88 11.81
CA PRO A 306 22.35 -3.94 13.27
C PRO A 306 23.69 -3.36 13.75
N ASP A 307 24.77 -3.60 13.03
CA ASP A 307 26.12 -3.18 13.43
C ASP A 307 26.36 -1.66 13.27
N LYS A 308 25.47 -0.95 12.59
CA LYS A 308 25.59 0.49 12.28
C LYS A 308 24.50 1.33 12.96
N TRP A 309 23.54 0.72 13.65
CA TRP A 309 22.43 1.42 14.27
C TRP A 309 22.80 1.93 15.67
N THR A 310 23.31 3.15 15.73
CA THR A 310 23.88 3.74 16.95
C THR A 310 22.83 4.42 17.82
N SER A 311 23.19 4.69 19.09
CA SER A 311 22.34 5.46 20.02
C SER A 311 22.00 6.87 19.49
N PRO A 312 22.96 7.67 18.98
CA PRO A 312 22.64 8.97 18.37
C PRO A 312 21.61 8.87 17.23
N MET A 313 21.65 7.81 16.41
CA MET A 313 20.66 7.60 15.35
C MET A 313 19.26 7.32 15.91
N ARG A 314 19.15 6.50 16.96
CA ARG A 314 17.88 6.24 17.65
C ARG A 314 17.30 7.48 18.31
N GLN A 315 18.15 8.34 18.86
CA GLN A 315 17.74 9.63 19.42
C GLN A 315 17.23 10.58 18.32
N GLN A 316 17.88 10.62 17.16
CA GLN A 316 17.39 11.37 16.01
C GLN A 316 16.06 10.81 15.48
N GLN A 317 15.92 9.48 15.40
CA GLN A 317 14.65 8.83 15.07
C GLN A 317 13.55 9.25 16.04
N THR A 318 13.80 9.17 17.34
CA THR A 318 12.87 9.58 18.40
C THR A 318 12.43 11.02 18.20
N ALA A 319 13.36 11.96 18.02
CA ALA A 319 13.04 13.38 17.82
C ALA A 319 12.21 13.63 16.54
N ARG A 320 12.56 12.98 15.42
CA ARG A 320 11.77 13.05 14.18
C ARG A 320 10.35 12.52 14.37
N LEU A 321 10.22 11.42 15.12
CA LEU A 321 8.95 10.76 15.33
C LEU A 321 8.04 11.54 16.30
N GLU A 322 8.62 12.18 17.32
CA GLU A 322 7.90 13.12 18.19
C GLU A 322 7.35 14.29 17.38
N ALA A 323 8.19 14.95 16.57
CA ALA A 323 7.75 16.04 15.70
C ALA A 323 6.68 15.59 14.69
N ALA A 324 6.87 14.40 14.11
CA ALA A 324 5.90 13.81 13.20
C ALA A 324 4.54 13.61 13.87
N ARG A 325 4.51 13.05 15.09
CA ARG A 325 3.28 12.83 15.86
C ARG A 325 2.49 14.12 16.09
N GLU A 326 3.17 15.22 16.42
CA GLU A 326 2.52 16.51 16.67
C GLU A 326 1.90 17.09 15.38
N HIS A 327 2.61 17.00 14.26
CA HIS A 327 2.06 17.38 12.96
C HIS A 327 0.91 16.48 12.52
N ASP A 328 1.00 15.17 12.79
CA ASP A 328 -0.07 14.22 12.46
C ASP A 328 -1.34 14.56 13.26
N ARG A 329 -1.20 14.85 14.56
CA ARG A 329 -2.30 15.30 15.42
C ARG A 329 -2.95 16.58 14.88
N ALA A 330 -2.13 17.57 14.50
CA ALA A 330 -2.62 18.83 13.96
C ALA A 330 -3.30 18.66 12.60
N ALA A 331 -2.78 17.78 11.74
CA ALA A 331 -3.40 17.44 10.46
C ALA A 331 -4.78 16.77 10.67
N ILE A 332 -4.88 15.83 11.61
CA ILE A 332 -6.15 15.17 11.94
C ILE A 332 -7.17 16.17 12.50
N ALA A 333 -6.76 17.08 13.40
CA ALA A 333 -7.64 18.14 13.89
C ALA A 333 -8.15 19.05 12.76
N ALA A 334 -7.28 19.39 11.80
CA ALA A 334 -7.68 20.14 10.61
C ALA A 334 -8.66 19.33 9.72
N ILE A 335 -8.46 18.02 9.57
CA ILE A 335 -9.41 17.15 8.85
C ILE A 335 -10.78 17.11 9.55
N GLU A 336 -10.81 17.03 10.89
CA GLU A 336 -12.07 17.08 11.64
C GLU A 336 -12.83 18.39 11.39
N ASN A 337 -12.12 19.53 11.41
CA ASN A 337 -12.71 20.82 11.10
C ASN A 337 -13.20 20.90 9.64
N ALA A 338 -12.43 20.34 8.69
CA ALA A 338 -12.85 20.26 7.30
C ALA A 338 -14.15 19.46 7.16
N LEU A 339 -14.26 18.30 7.83
CA LEU A 339 -15.45 17.46 7.82
C LEU A 339 -16.67 18.13 8.46
N ALA A 340 -16.47 18.92 9.53
CA ALA A 340 -17.53 19.68 10.17
C ALA A 340 -18.03 20.86 9.31
N ALA A 341 -17.15 21.42 8.47
CA ALA A 341 -17.44 22.54 7.57
C ALA A 341 -18.02 22.11 6.21
N VAL A 342 -18.16 20.81 5.95
CA VAL A 342 -18.80 20.31 4.72
C VAL A 342 -20.32 20.43 4.86
N PRO A 343 -21.00 21.14 3.95
CA PRO A 343 -22.45 21.32 3.98
C PRO A 343 -23.22 20.03 3.67
#